data_AF-A0A9E5RBD0-F1
#
_entry.id   AF-A0A9E5RBD0-F1
#
_cell.length_a   1.000
_cell.length_b   1.000
_cell.length_c   1.000
_cell.angle_alpha   90.00
_cell.angle_beta   90.00
_cell.angle_gamma   90.00
#
_symmetry.space_group_name_H-M   'P 1'
#
loop_
_entity.id
_entity.type
_entity.pdbx_description
1 polymer ?
#
loop_
_entity_poly.entity_id
_entity_poly.type
_entity_poly.pdbx_seq_one_letter_code
_entity_poly.pdbx_strand_id
1 'polypeptide(L)'
;MISLATDHGWRLEQVLSANSVPTLVTQQPLRMAPGTHATITADLLLADDTNDPPAQLLFSVVTAPQQGTLDPTEAFTQAALESETVIYTHTGTEGDSFSFLLSDGKDHVGPFLFQIEIDQPPTLAQNMGWRCPWAARQRSTRRN
;
A
#
# COMPACT_ATOMS: atom_id res chain seq x y z
N MET A 1 -70.91 24.56 -4.68
CA MET A 1 -70.33 23.30 -4.19
C MET A 1 -68.85 23.28 -4.57
N ILE A 2 -68.04 22.71 -3.68
CA ILE A 2 -66.63 22.99 -3.41
C ILE A 2 -65.70 22.78 -4.61
N SER A 3 -64.90 23.81 -4.92
CA SER A 3 -63.70 23.70 -5.75
C SER A 3 -62.63 22.90 -5.00
N LEU A 4 -62.20 21.77 -5.55
CA LEU A 4 -61.03 21.05 -5.04
C LEU A 4 -59.82 21.43 -5.91
N ALA A 5 -59.16 22.52 -5.55
CA ALA A 5 -57.80 22.78 -6.00
C ALA A 5 -56.88 21.94 -5.12
N THR A 6 -56.30 20.90 -5.69
CA THR A 6 -55.20 20.17 -5.05
C THR A 6 -53.92 20.53 -5.77
N ASP A 7 -53.36 21.69 -5.40
CA ASP A 7 -51.96 22.00 -5.59
C ASP A 7 -51.17 21.13 -4.61
N HIS A 8 -50.86 19.91 -5.01
CA HIS A 8 -49.88 19.10 -4.29
C HIS A 8 -48.60 19.11 -5.09
N GLY A 9 -47.91 20.26 -5.02
CA GLY A 9 -46.54 20.49 -5.44
C GLY A 9 -45.52 19.70 -4.60
N TRP A 10 -45.69 18.39 -4.50
CA TRP A 10 -44.67 17.50 -3.98
C TRP A 10 -43.91 16.89 -5.15
N ARG A 11 -42.90 17.64 -5.66
CA ARG A 11 -41.85 17.03 -6.46
C ARG A 11 -40.97 16.27 -5.46
N LEU A 12 -41.20 14.96 -5.35
CA LEU A 12 -40.29 14.04 -4.65
C LEU A 12 -38.99 13.97 -5.47
N GLU A 13 -38.17 15.02 -5.42
CA GLU A 13 -36.73 14.89 -5.67
C GLU A 13 -36.08 14.29 -4.43
N GLN A 14 -36.57 13.12 -4.02
CA GLN A 14 -35.65 12.16 -3.44
C GLN A 14 -35.06 11.42 -4.62
N VAL A 15 -34.08 12.05 -5.26
CA VAL A 15 -33.13 11.32 -6.07
C VAL A 15 -32.48 10.35 -5.08
N LEU A 16 -32.95 9.10 -5.05
CA LEU A 16 -32.15 8.02 -4.53
C LEU A 16 -30.92 8.04 -5.43
N SER A 17 -29.84 8.69 -4.98
CA SER A 17 -28.62 8.76 -5.77
C SER A 17 -28.26 7.32 -6.09
N ALA A 18 -28.31 6.96 -7.39
CA ALA A 18 -27.90 5.65 -7.83
C ALA A 18 -26.49 5.40 -7.29
N ASN A 19 -26.22 4.17 -6.85
CA ASN A 19 -24.90 3.85 -6.33
C ASN A 19 -23.82 4.13 -7.39
N SER A 20 -22.71 4.74 -6.99
CA SER A 20 -21.50 4.79 -7.80
C SER A 20 -20.59 3.64 -7.41
N VAL A 21 -19.88 3.08 -8.40
CA VAL A 21 -18.90 2.03 -8.14
C VAL A 21 -17.61 2.69 -7.68
N PRO A 22 -17.02 2.25 -6.56
CA PRO A 22 -15.79 2.86 -6.03
C PRO A 22 -14.62 2.66 -7.01
N THR A 23 -13.74 3.66 -7.10
CA THR A 23 -12.62 3.64 -8.05
C THR A 23 -11.29 3.72 -7.32
N LEU A 24 -10.33 2.88 -7.73
CA LEU A 24 -8.96 2.96 -7.27
C LEU A 24 -8.21 4.04 -8.06
N VAL A 25 -7.85 5.14 -7.39
CA VAL A 25 -7.24 6.33 -8.00
C VAL A 25 -5.72 6.22 -8.03
N THR A 26 -5.11 5.77 -6.92
CA THR A 26 -3.65 5.64 -6.81
C THR A 26 -3.27 4.31 -6.18
N GLN A 27 -2.23 3.68 -6.74
CA GLN A 27 -1.62 2.47 -6.21
C GLN A 27 -0.11 2.47 -6.52
N GLN A 28 0.69 2.95 -5.57
CA GLN A 28 2.15 3.00 -5.66
C GLN A 28 2.76 1.94 -4.72
N PRO A 29 3.91 1.35 -5.08
CA PRO A 29 4.57 0.39 -4.21
C PRO A 29 5.05 1.04 -2.91
N LEU A 30 4.94 0.31 -1.80
CA LEU A 30 5.59 0.70 -0.55
C LEU A 30 7.07 0.35 -0.63
N ARG A 31 7.95 1.33 -0.46
CA ARG A 31 9.41 1.13 -0.42
C ARG A 31 9.91 1.25 1.01
N MET A 32 10.65 0.26 1.48
CA MET A 32 11.16 0.25 2.86
C MET A 32 12.45 -0.55 3.02
N ALA A 33 13.14 -0.34 4.14
CA ALA A 33 14.31 -1.12 4.51
C ALA A 33 13.90 -2.50 5.08
N PRO A 34 14.73 -3.55 4.91
CA PRO A 34 14.45 -4.86 5.46
C PRO A 34 14.40 -4.83 7.00
N GLY A 35 13.52 -5.63 7.60
CA GLY A 35 13.37 -5.74 9.06
C GLY A 35 12.77 -4.50 9.75
N THR A 36 12.13 -3.61 8.99
CA THR A 36 11.48 -2.41 9.52
C THR A 36 9.96 -2.49 9.39
N HIS A 37 9.27 -1.50 9.95
CA HIS A 37 7.85 -1.27 9.69
C HIS A 37 7.67 0.05 8.95
N ALA A 38 6.62 0.14 8.13
CA ALA A 38 6.25 1.36 7.43
C ALA A 38 4.74 1.50 7.36
N THR A 39 4.28 2.75 7.36
CA THR A 39 2.86 3.09 7.27
C THR A 39 2.43 3.15 5.82
N ILE A 40 1.28 2.57 5.50
CA ILE A 40 0.62 2.71 4.20
C ILE A 40 -0.30 3.92 4.30
N THR A 41 -0.02 4.95 3.51
CA THR A 41 -0.77 6.22 3.52
C THR A 41 -1.61 6.38 2.26
N ALA A 42 -2.51 7.36 2.27
CA ALA A 42 -3.35 7.71 1.12
C ALA A 42 -2.54 8.13 -0.13
N ASP A 43 -1.29 8.60 0.03
CA ASP A 43 -0.41 8.91 -1.11
C ASP A 43 -0.01 7.65 -1.89
N LEU A 44 0.10 6.51 -1.20
CA LEU A 44 0.45 5.23 -1.80
C LEU A 44 -0.78 4.48 -2.30
N LEU A 45 -1.88 4.55 -1.57
CA LEU A 45 -3.11 3.83 -1.88
C LEU A 45 -4.32 4.74 -1.67
N LEU A 46 -4.96 5.13 -2.77
CA LEU A 46 -6.12 6.05 -2.76
C LEU A 46 -7.28 5.43 -3.53
N ALA A 47 -8.41 5.27 -2.87
CA ALA A 47 -9.70 5.04 -3.49
C ALA A 47 -10.63 6.23 -3.28
N ASP A 48 -11.53 6.45 -4.23
CA ASP A 48 -12.54 7.50 -4.19
C ASP A 48 -13.88 6.97 -4.70
N ASP A 49 -14.96 7.54 -4.17
CA ASP A 49 -16.32 7.30 -4.62
C ASP A 49 -17.14 8.59 -4.49
N THR A 50 -18.06 8.82 -5.44
CA THR A 50 -18.83 10.07 -5.50
C THR A 50 -19.93 10.14 -4.44
N ASN A 51 -20.44 8.99 -4.01
CA ASN A 51 -21.58 8.87 -3.11
C ASN A 51 -21.16 8.50 -1.69
N ASP A 52 -20.05 7.76 -1.54
CA ASP A 52 -19.61 7.18 -0.27
C ASP A 52 -18.32 7.84 0.26
N PRO A 53 -18.28 8.28 1.54
CA PRO A 53 -17.11 8.95 2.12
C PRO A 53 -15.96 7.96 2.39
N PRO A 54 -14.72 8.45 2.64
CA PRO A 54 -13.54 7.61 2.89
C PRO A 54 -13.69 6.57 4.01
N ALA A 55 -14.53 6.85 5.01
CA ALA A 55 -14.79 5.91 6.10
C ALA A 55 -15.63 4.68 5.69
N GLN A 56 -16.31 4.74 4.54
CA GLN A 56 -17.14 3.66 4.01
C GLN A 56 -16.45 2.87 2.89
N LEU A 57 -15.34 3.38 2.36
CA LEU A 57 -14.50 2.66 1.40
C LEU A 57 -13.61 1.68 2.14
N LEU A 58 -13.92 0.39 1.98
CA LEU A 58 -13.26 -0.72 2.66
C LEU A 58 -12.32 -1.46 1.70
N PHE A 59 -11.08 -1.64 2.14
CA PHE A 59 -10.08 -2.48 1.52
C PHE A 59 -10.01 -3.80 2.30
N SER A 60 -10.52 -4.88 1.71
CA SER A 60 -10.49 -6.23 2.31
C SER A 60 -9.33 -7.04 1.76
N VAL A 61 -8.41 -7.48 2.62
CA VAL A 61 -7.24 -8.27 2.26
C VAL A 61 -7.69 -9.69 1.90
N VAL A 62 -7.43 -10.11 0.66
CA VAL A 62 -7.76 -11.44 0.14
C VAL A 62 -6.59 -12.40 0.28
N THR A 63 -5.37 -11.92 0.01
CA THR A 63 -4.13 -12.67 0.20
C THR A 63 -3.20 -11.83 1.05
N ALA A 64 -2.93 -12.32 2.25
CA ALA A 64 -2.01 -11.68 3.18
C ALA A 64 -0.56 -11.67 2.65
N PRO A 65 0.26 -10.72 3.09
CA PRO A 65 1.70 -10.73 2.83
C PRO A 65 2.38 -12.01 3.34
N GLN A 66 3.44 -12.45 2.67
CA GLN A 66 4.19 -13.67 3.04
C GLN A 66 5.45 -13.38 3.85
N GLN A 67 6.01 -12.18 3.73
CA GLN A 67 7.26 -11.76 4.35
C GLN A 67 7.04 -10.73 5.48
N GLY A 68 5.80 -10.59 5.97
CA GLY A 68 5.46 -9.65 7.02
C GLY A 68 4.01 -9.73 7.45
N THR A 69 3.58 -8.74 8.24
CA THR A 69 2.22 -8.66 8.80
C THR A 69 1.64 -7.26 8.59
N LEU A 70 0.36 -7.20 8.21
CA LEU A 70 -0.43 -5.97 8.18
C LEU A 70 -1.19 -5.79 9.49
N ASP A 71 -1.26 -4.54 9.96
CA ASP A 71 -2.11 -4.10 11.06
C ASP A 71 -2.94 -2.88 10.61
N PRO A 72 -4.28 -2.99 10.50
CA PRO A 72 -5.09 -4.21 10.70
C PRO A 72 -4.87 -5.25 9.59
N THR A 73 -5.04 -6.54 9.94
CA THR A 73 -4.67 -7.67 9.05
C THR A 73 -5.70 -8.00 7.98
N GLU A 74 -7.00 -7.90 8.31
CA GLU A 74 -8.07 -8.39 7.44
C GLU A 74 -8.66 -7.31 6.53
N ALA A 75 -8.84 -6.10 7.07
CA ALA A 75 -9.38 -4.98 6.30
C ALA A 75 -9.06 -3.64 6.95
N PHE A 76 -9.00 -2.60 6.13
CA PHE A 76 -8.85 -1.20 6.54
C PHE A 76 -9.67 -0.29 5.63
N THR A 77 -9.93 0.95 6.05
CA THR A 77 -10.70 1.91 5.25
C THR A 77 -9.82 2.97 4.61
N GLN A 78 -10.35 3.71 3.62
CA GLN A 78 -9.65 4.88 3.07
C GLN A 78 -9.35 5.91 4.18
N ALA A 79 -10.28 6.13 5.11
CA ALA A 79 -10.05 6.99 6.27
C ALA A 79 -8.91 6.49 7.19
N ALA A 80 -8.68 5.17 7.28
CA ALA A 80 -7.56 4.60 8.05
C ALA A 80 -6.20 4.85 7.39
N LEU A 81 -6.16 4.86 6.05
CA LEU A 81 -4.97 5.26 5.28
C LEU A 81 -4.68 6.76 5.42
N GLU A 82 -5.72 7.59 5.43
CA GLU A 82 -5.62 9.04 5.67
C GLU A 82 -5.22 9.36 7.12
N SER A 83 -5.61 8.52 8.07
CA SER A 83 -5.26 8.65 9.49
C SER A 83 -3.93 7.96 9.85
N GLU A 84 -3.22 7.42 8.86
CA GLU A 84 -1.91 6.77 9.03
C GLU A 84 -1.92 5.59 10.02
N THR A 85 -3.04 4.89 10.16
CA THR A 85 -3.20 3.77 11.11
C THR A 85 -2.94 2.40 10.51
N VAL A 86 -2.64 2.31 9.20
CA VAL A 86 -2.36 1.05 8.52
C VAL A 86 -0.86 0.84 8.45
N ILE A 87 -0.36 -0.15 9.17
CA ILE A 87 1.08 -0.41 9.32
C ILE A 87 1.41 -1.78 8.73
N TYR A 88 2.45 -1.83 7.91
CA TYR A 88 3.06 -3.07 7.47
C TYR A 88 4.39 -3.27 8.21
N THR A 89 4.58 -4.45 8.80
CA THR A 89 5.82 -4.85 9.46
C THR A 89 6.49 -5.96 8.67
N HIS A 90 7.71 -5.71 8.18
CA HIS A 90 8.47 -6.67 7.39
C HIS A 90 9.38 -7.53 8.27
N THR A 91 9.23 -8.85 8.17
CA THR A 91 10.04 -9.83 8.90
C THR A 91 10.94 -10.68 8.00
N GLY A 92 10.81 -10.53 6.68
CA GLY A 92 11.55 -11.28 5.68
C GLY A 92 12.85 -10.63 5.21
N THR A 93 13.36 -11.16 4.09
CA THR A 93 14.56 -10.64 3.41
C THR A 93 14.30 -10.17 1.98
N GLU A 94 13.19 -10.57 1.38
CA GLU A 94 12.82 -10.25 0.00
C GLU A 94 11.63 -9.30 -0.06
N GLY A 95 11.28 -8.80 -1.26
CA GLY A 95 10.04 -8.05 -1.46
C GLY A 95 8.80 -8.86 -1.07
N ASP A 96 7.69 -8.16 -0.87
CA ASP A 96 6.42 -8.76 -0.48
C ASP A 96 5.26 -8.18 -1.29
N SER A 97 4.09 -8.78 -1.17
CA SER A 97 2.87 -8.25 -1.76
C SER A 97 1.65 -8.82 -1.07
N PHE A 98 0.55 -8.06 -1.09
CA PHE A 98 -0.74 -8.55 -0.66
C PHE A 98 -1.80 -8.19 -1.70
N SER A 99 -2.87 -8.98 -1.76
CA SER A 99 -4.00 -8.69 -2.64
C SER A 99 -5.21 -8.24 -1.82
N PHE A 100 -6.01 -7.34 -2.39
CA PHE A 100 -7.17 -6.79 -1.70
C PHE A 100 -8.34 -6.54 -2.67
N LEU A 101 -9.55 -6.46 -2.12
CA LEU A 101 -10.77 -6.00 -2.79
C LEU A 101 -11.16 -4.64 -2.22
N LEU A 102 -11.60 -3.74 -3.09
CA LEU A 102 -12.17 -2.46 -2.71
C LEU A 102 -13.71 -2.56 -2.74
N SER A 103 -14.39 -2.06 -1.71
CA SER A 103 -15.84 -2.04 -1.64
C SER A 103 -16.35 -0.79 -0.95
N ASP A 104 -17.51 -0.30 -1.39
CA ASP A 104 -18.34 0.73 -0.76
C ASP A 104 -19.50 0.13 0.06
N GLY A 105 -19.46 -1.20 0.29
CA GLY A 105 -20.52 -1.98 0.94
C GLY A 105 -21.65 -2.44 0.02
N LYS A 106 -21.69 -1.99 -1.25
CA LYS A 106 -22.72 -2.35 -2.24
C LYS A 106 -22.09 -3.07 -3.43
N ASP A 107 -21.03 -2.49 -3.98
CA ASP A 107 -20.22 -3.00 -5.08
C ASP A 107 -18.83 -3.40 -4.59
N HIS A 108 -18.15 -4.27 -5.36
CA HIS A 108 -16.79 -4.73 -5.07
C HIS A 108 -15.95 -4.66 -6.34
N VAL A 109 -14.71 -4.18 -6.22
CA VAL A 109 -13.76 -4.01 -7.34
C VAL A 109 -12.43 -4.65 -6.98
N GLY A 110 -11.82 -5.35 -7.94
CA GLY A 110 -10.55 -6.05 -7.79
C GLY A 110 -10.65 -7.55 -8.17
N PRO A 111 -9.76 -8.41 -7.66
CA PRO A 111 -8.71 -8.11 -6.69
C PRO A 111 -7.57 -7.27 -7.29
N PHE A 112 -7.01 -6.40 -6.48
CA PHE A 112 -5.81 -5.61 -6.78
C PHE A 112 -4.60 -6.19 -6.06
N LEU A 113 -3.40 -5.95 -6.60
CA LEU A 113 -2.13 -6.40 -6.02
C LEU A 113 -1.32 -5.19 -5.57
N PHE A 114 -1.09 -5.06 -4.27
CA PHE A 114 -0.21 -4.04 -3.69
C PHE A 114 1.20 -4.60 -3.54
N GLN A 115 2.19 -3.88 -4.07
CA GLN A 115 3.61 -4.29 -4.07
C GLN A 115 4.36 -3.65 -2.90
N ILE A 116 5.22 -4.42 -2.24
CA ILE A 116 6.12 -3.97 -1.18
C ILE A 116 7.54 -4.28 -1.62
N GLU A 117 8.30 -3.23 -1.89
CA GLU A 117 9.67 -3.30 -2.38
C GLU A 117 10.65 -3.05 -1.23
N ILE A 118 11.60 -3.98 -1.07
CA ILE A 118 12.70 -3.80 -0.12
C ILE A 118 13.85 -3.08 -0.80
N ASP A 119 14.21 -1.91 -0.29
CA ASP A 119 15.36 -1.14 -0.76
C ASP A 119 16.65 -1.74 -0.19
N GLN A 120 17.19 -2.74 -0.88
CA GLN A 120 18.46 -3.36 -0.50
C GLN A 120 19.63 -2.53 -1.05
N PRO A 121 20.57 -2.06 -0.19
CA PRO A 121 21.81 -1.50 -0.70
C PRO A 121 22.57 -2.58 -1.49
N PRO A 122 23.31 -2.21 -2.56
CA PRO A 122 24.08 -3.18 -3.32
C PRO A 122 25.07 -3.90 -2.40
N THR A 123 24.96 -5.22 -2.31
CA THR A 123 25.94 -6.03 -1.60
C THR A 123 27.22 -6.11 -2.43
N LEU A 124 28.38 -5.88 -1.80
CA LEU A 124 29.67 -6.11 -2.43
C LEU A 124 29.81 -7.61 -2.72
N ALA A 125 29.48 -8.01 -3.96
CA ALA A 125 29.77 -9.34 -4.46
C ALA A 125 31.29 -9.55 -4.44
N GLN A 126 31.77 -10.26 -3.42
CA GLN A 126 33.15 -10.71 -3.20
C GLN A 126 34.21 -9.69 -3.61
N ASN A 127 34.74 -8.93 -2.65
CA ASN A 127 36.07 -8.37 -2.79
C ASN A 127 37.07 -9.54 -2.75
N MET A 128 37.22 -10.26 -3.87
CA MET A 128 38.24 -11.28 -4.09
C MET A 128 39.58 -10.56 -3.98
N GLY A 129 40.11 -10.55 -2.76
CA GLY A 129 41.22 -9.71 -2.34
C GLY A 129 42.30 -9.66 -3.39
N TRP A 130 42.72 -8.45 -3.74
CA TRP A 130 43.89 -8.24 -4.57
C TRP A 130 45.08 -8.89 -3.87
N ARG A 131 45.45 -10.09 -4.31
CA ARG A 131 46.67 -10.76 -3.85
C ARG A 131 47.83 -10.04 -4.49
N CYS A 132 48.36 -9.00 -3.84
CA CYS A 132 49.58 -8.32 -4.27
C CYS A 132 50.72 -9.34 -4.40
N PRO A 133 51.26 -9.65 -5.60
CA PRO A 133 52.45 -10.47 -5.72
C PRO A 133 53.67 -9.54 -5.70
N TRP A 134 53.96 -8.89 -4.57
CA TRP A 134 55.18 -8.05 -4.49
C TRP A 134 56.04 -8.23 -3.24
N ALA A 135 55.83 -9.25 -2.40
CA ALA A 135 56.78 -9.57 -1.33
C ALA A 135 58.09 -10.23 -1.85
N ALA A 136 58.76 -9.62 -2.83
CA ALA A 136 60.15 -9.87 -3.16
C ALA A 136 61.05 -9.00 -2.25
N ARG A 137 61.23 -9.49 -1.02
CA ARG A 137 62.44 -9.39 -0.19
C ARG A 137 63.46 -8.30 -0.58
N GLN A 138 63.42 -7.15 0.07
CA GLN A 138 64.64 -6.35 0.25
C GLN A 138 65.37 -6.82 1.51
N ARG A 139 66.23 -7.83 1.37
CA ARG A 139 67.36 -8.00 2.30
C ARG A 139 68.44 -7.02 1.86
N SER A 140 68.41 -5.82 2.42
CA SER A 140 69.56 -4.93 2.39
C SER A 140 70.68 -5.58 3.19
N THR A 141 71.72 -6.03 2.50
CA THR A 141 72.98 -6.46 3.10
C THR A 141 73.72 -5.23 3.64
N ARG A 142 73.96 -5.21 4.96
CA ARG A 142 75.01 -4.38 5.57
C ARG A 142 76.39 -4.77 5.02
N ARG A 143 77.08 -3.81 4.39
CA ARG A 143 78.54 -3.54 4.36
C ARG A 143 78.64 -2.05 3.98
N ASN A 144 79.43 -1.18 4.61
CA ASN A 144 80.79 -1.30 5.14
C ASN A 144 80.89 -0.54 6.47
#